data_AF-F8KXF0-F1
#
_entry.id   AF-F8KXF0-F1
#
_cell.length_a   1.000
_cell.length_b   1.000
_cell.length_c   1.000
_cell.angle_alpha   90.00
_cell.angle_beta   90.00
_cell.angle_gamma   90.00
#
_symmetry.space_group_name_H-M   'P 1'
#
loop_
_entity.id
_entity.type
_entity.pdbx_description
1 polymer ?
#
loop_
_entity_poly.entity_id
_entity_poly.type
_entity_poly.pdbx_seq_one_letter_code
_entity_poly.pdbx_strand_id
1 'polypeptide(L)'
;MKLLNCALSLYLGVVAFAMPFEAKAAEQTTEDCSKELLLSYFPESFVSVTLKKFKVPEKEWAAIISELKQQDKEVIKLVESKAASMNPNPLKDPSDRQAAVKLFRETLLGVFSTVLKKHGIQDTKQIQVMLDDIQQQKAQKFAACMKKSDSNDDDDDDDDDDDDDDDEDVDDGKKEGDKKVPSSTKIVPDVNKKP
;
A
#
# COMPACT_ATOMS: atom_id res chain seq x y z
N MET A 1 -11.83 18.19 74.59
CA MET A 1 -13.29 18.08 74.85
C MET A 1 -13.92 17.74 73.51
N LYS A 2 -14.42 16.49 73.32
CA LYS A 2 -15.86 16.14 73.32
C LYS A 2 -16.59 16.89 72.17
N LEU A 3 -17.15 16.28 71.12
CA LEU A 3 -17.90 15.02 71.01
C LEU A 3 -17.95 14.49 69.57
N LEU A 4 -17.91 13.16 69.47
CA LEU A 4 -18.46 12.35 68.39
C LEU A 4 -19.94 12.66 68.19
N ASN A 5 -20.42 12.62 66.94
CA ASN A 5 -21.83 12.35 66.66
C ASN A 5 -21.98 11.42 65.45
N CYS A 6 -22.57 10.27 65.75
CA CYS A 6 -23.03 9.23 64.84
C CYS A 6 -24.23 9.72 64.02
N ALA A 7 -24.28 9.33 62.74
CA ALA A 7 -25.54 9.06 62.07
C ALA A 7 -25.31 7.94 61.05
N LEU A 8 -25.58 6.71 61.48
CA LEU A 8 -25.86 5.60 60.59
C LEU A 8 -27.13 5.94 59.81
N SER A 9 -27.05 5.96 58.48
CA SER A 9 -28.22 5.83 57.63
C SER A 9 -28.05 4.57 56.78
N LEU A 10 -28.76 3.52 57.21
CA LEU A 10 -28.93 2.26 56.48
C LEU A 10 -29.73 2.56 55.20
N TYR A 11 -29.09 2.45 54.04
CA TYR A 11 -29.78 2.28 52.77
C TYR A 11 -29.62 0.83 52.31
N LEU A 12 -30.70 0.06 52.48
CA LEU A 12 -30.96 -1.20 51.78
C LEU A 12 -31.30 -0.85 50.33
N GLY A 13 -30.25 -0.70 49.51
CA GLY A 13 -30.37 -0.60 48.06
C GLY A 13 -30.16 -1.97 47.44
N VAL A 14 -31.20 -2.49 46.79
CA VAL A 14 -31.20 -3.72 45.99
C VAL A 14 -30.05 -3.66 44.99
N VAL A 15 -29.01 -4.45 45.19
CA VAL A 15 -27.96 -4.65 44.18
C VAL A 15 -28.55 -5.59 43.13
N ALA A 16 -29.15 -5.01 42.10
CA ALA A 16 -29.42 -5.72 40.87
C ALA A 16 -28.06 -6.16 40.31
N PHE A 17 -27.79 -7.47 40.41
CA PHE A 17 -26.62 -8.10 39.81
C PHE A 17 -26.79 -8.02 38.29
N ALA A 18 -26.33 -6.92 37.71
CA ALA A 18 -26.12 -6.82 36.29
C ALA A 18 -25.07 -7.86 35.92
N MET A 19 -25.52 -8.96 35.29
CA MET A 19 -24.60 -9.91 34.69
C MET A 19 -23.74 -9.17 33.65
N PRO A 20 -22.41 -9.32 33.65
CA PRO A 20 -21.63 -8.92 32.50
C PRO A 20 -22.02 -9.84 31.35
N PHE A 21 -22.91 -9.37 30.49
CA PHE A 21 -22.93 -9.82 29.12
C PHE A 21 -21.60 -9.35 28.52
N GLU A 22 -20.57 -10.20 28.64
CA GLU A 22 -19.42 -10.15 27.76
C GLU A 22 -19.95 -10.44 26.35
N ALA A 23 -20.48 -9.38 25.72
CA ALA A 23 -20.45 -9.23 24.29
C ALA A 23 -18.98 -9.29 23.90
N LYS A 24 -18.50 -10.51 23.64
CA LYS A 24 -17.32 -10.73 22.84
C LYS A 24 -17.70 -10.22 21.46
N ALA A 25 -17.56 -8.91 21.28
CA ALA A 25 -17.71 -8.25 20.00
C ALA A 25 -16.65 -8.88 19.08
N ALA A 26 -17.09 -9.86 18.29
CA ALA A 26 -16.41 -10.29 17.08
C ALA A 26 -16.57 -9.16 16.06
N GLU A 27 -15.98 -8.00 16.35
CA GLU A 27 -15.87 -6.86 15.45
C GLU A 27 -14.43 -6.79 14.96
N GLN A 28 -13.96 -7.91 14.40
CA GLN A 28 -12.70 -8.00 13.66
C GLN A 28 -13.05 -8.92 12.48
N THR A 29 -13.13 -8.44 11.24
CA THR A 29 -11.97 -8.52 10.33
C THR A 29 -12.20 -7.86 8.95
N THR A 30 -13.30 -7.14 8.70
CA THR A 30 -13.63 -6.67 7.33
C THR A 30 -13.01 -5.32 6.95
N GLU A 31 -12.53 -4.51 7.89
CA GLU A 31 -11.90 -3.23 7.56
C GLU A 31 -10.51 -3.38 6.93
N ASP A 32 -9.81 -4.47 7.28
CA ASP A 32 -8.44 -4.77 6.84
C ASP A 32 -8.32 -5.02 5.32
N CYS A 33 -9.42 -5.44 4.68
CA CYS A 33 -9.52 -5.69 3.24
C CYS A 33 -10.52 -4.76 2.57
N SER A 34 -10.85 -3.64 3.21
CA SER A 34 -11.76 -2.65 2.62
C SER A 34 -11.20 -2.14 1.28
N LYS A 35 -12.08 -2.08 0.27
CA LYS A 35 -11.75 -1.60 -1.07
C LYS A 35 -11.14 -0.19 -1.03
N GLU A 36 -11.60 0.66 -0.11
CA GLU A 36 -11.08 2.02 0.08
C GLU A 36 -9.60 2.04 0.49
N LEU A 37 -9.21 1.17 1.44
CA LEU A 37 -7.82 1.05 1.89
C LEU A 37 -6.87 0.58 0.77
N LEU A 38 -7.35 -0.32 -0.08
CA LEU A 38 -6.56 -0.86 -1.19
C LEU A 38 -6.43 0.12 -2.36
N LEU A 39 -7.48 0.91 -2.62
CA LEU A 39 -7.52 1.86 -3.75
C LEU A 39 -6.88 3.21 -3.45
N SER A 40 -6.85 3.67 -2.20
CA SER A 40 -6.14 4.91 -1.84
C SER A 40 -4.64 4.78 -2.10
N TYR A 41 -4.00 5.81 -2.65
CA TYR A 41 -2.55 5.82 -2.89
C TYR A 41 -1.76 6.07 -1.60
N PHE A 42 -2.30 6.88 -0.71
CA PHE A 42 -1.72 7.21 0.60
C PHE A 42 -2.67 6.87 1.76
N PRO A 43 -2.97 5.58 1.99
CA PRO A 43 -3.85 5.16 3.07
C PRO A 43 -3.27 5.53 4.44
N GLU A 44 -4.11 6.14 5.28
CA GLU A 44 -3.71 6.72 6.58
C GLU A 44 -3.03 5.72 7.51
N SER A 45 -3.49 4.47 7.54
CA SER A 45 -2.92 3.42 8.38
C SER A 45 -1.46 3.10 8.01
N PHE A 46 -1.16 2.97 6.71
CA PHE A 46 0.22 2.68 6.26
C PHE A 46 1.12 3.91 6.34
N VAL A 47 0.59 5.10 6.07
CA VAL A 47 1.33 6.36 6.24
C VAL A 47 1.73 6.52 7.71
N SER A 48 0.81 6.34 8.66
CA SER A 48 1.09 6.48 10.09
C SER A 48 2.17 5.52 10.59
N VAL A 49 2.08 4.25 10.18
CA VAL A 49 3.11 3.23 10.50
C VAL A 49 4.47 3.64 9.94
N THR A 50 4.51 4.14 8.72
CA THR A 50 5.74 4.61 8.06
C THR A 50 6.33 5.82 8.78
N LEU A 51 5.54 6.87 9.05
CA LEU A 51 6.01 8.06 9.75
C LEU A 51 6.63 7.71 11.11
N LYS A 52 6.01 6.77 11.84
CA LYS A 52 6.54 6.22 13.09
C LYS A 52 7.87 5.49 12.89
N LYS A 53 7.93 4.55 11.93
CA LYS A 53 9.11 3.74 11.63
C LYS A 53 10.32 4.61 11.27
N PHE A 54 10.11 5.68 10.51
CA PHE A 54 11.15 6.61 10.07
C PHE A 54 11.39 7.78 11.03
N LYS A 55 10.82 7.74 12.24
CA LYS A 55 11.03 8.73 13.31
C LYS A 55 10.70 10.15 12.88
N VAL A 56 9.68 10.33 12.03
CA VAL A 56 9.15 11.65 11.70
C VAL A 56 8.55 12.25 12.99
N PRO A 57 8.74 13.55 13.28
CA PRO A 57 8.17 14.16 14.48
C PRO A 57 6.65 14.02 14.54
N GLU A 58 6.13 13.46 15.63
CA GLU A 58 4.70 13.14 15.80
C GLU A 58 3.78 14.35 15.59
N LYS A 59 4.24 15.54 16.00
CA LYS A 59 3.54 16.82 15.79
C LYS A 59 3.21 17.11 14.31
N GLU A 60 3.97 16.54 13.36
CA GLU A 60 3.75 16.75 11.92
C GLU A 60 2.82 15.70 11.32
N TRP A 61 2.53 14.59 12.02
CA TRP A 61 1.85 13.44 11.41
C TRP A 61 0.45 13.77 10.94
N ALA A 62 -0.36 14.41 11.78
CA ALA A 62 -1.73 14.77 11.44
C ALA A 62 -1.79 15.69 10.21
N ALA A 63 -0.87 16.65 10.11
CA ALA A 63 -0.78 17.55 8.97
C ALA A 63 -0.35 16.82 7.69
N ILE A 64 0.71 16.00 7.77
CA ILE A 64 1.19 15.19 6.64
C ILE A 64 0.09 14.26 6.13
N ILE A 65 -0.57 13.53 7.02
CA ILE A 65 -1.65 12.58 6.68
C ILE A 65 -2.81 13.32 6.02
N SER A 66 -3.23 14.45 6.58
CA SER A 66 -4.32 15.26 6.03
C SER A 66 -3.99 15.78 4.62
N GLU A 67 -2.77 16.30 4.42
CA GLU A 67 -2.34 16.79 3.12
C GLU A 67 -2.19 15.67 2.08
N LEU A 68 -1.63 14.51 2.47
CA LEU A 68 -1.55 13.35 1.58
C LEU A 68 -2.94 12.84 1.17
N LYS A 69 -3.91 12.82 2.10
CA LYS A 69 -5.30 12.45 1.81
C LYS A 69 -5.98 13.43 0.83
N GLN A 70 -5.64 14.71 0.90
CA GLN A 70 -6.13 15.70 -0.07
C GLN A 70 -5.49 15.47 -1.45
N GLN A 71 -4.17 15.24 -1.50
CA GLN A 71 -3.43 15.02 -2.74
C GLN A 71 -3.77 13.68 -3.41
N ASP A 72 -4.18 12.66 -2.64
CA ASP A 72 -4.60 11.34 -3.12
C ASP A 72 -5.63 11.44 -4.27
N LYS A 73 -6.58 12.38 -4.13
CA LYS A 73 -7.67 12.64 -5.09
C LYS A 73 -7.20 13.25 -6.41
N GLU A 74 -6.02 13.85 -6.41
CA GLU A 74 -5.46 14.58 -7.56
C GLU A 74 -4.38 13.77 -8.30
N VAL A 75 -3.94 12.63 -7.74
CA VAL A 75 -2.88 11.78 -8.34
C VAL A 75 -3.22 11.38 -9.77
N ILE A 76 -4.43 10.90 -10.05
CA ILE A 76 -4.83 10.50 -11.41
C ILE A 76 -4.72 11.67 -12.38
N LYS A 77 -5.26 12.83 -12.03
CA LYS A 77 -5.19 14.03 -12.89
C LYS A 77 -3.75 14.45 -13.17
N LEU A 78 -2.88 14.35 -12.16
CA LEU A 78 -1.45 14.64 -12.32
C LEU A 78 -0.76 13.64 -13.26
N VAL A 79 -1.08 12.36 -13.16
CA VAL A 79 -0.55 11.33 -14.04
C VAL A 79 -1.03 11.55 -15.48
N GLU A 80 -2.32 11.79 -15.68
CA GLU A 80 -2.89 12.07 -17.00
C GLU A 80 -2.31 13.32 -17.64
N SER A 81 -2.17 14.41 -16.86
CA SER A 81 -1.58 15.66 -17.32
C SER A 81 -0.12 15.47 -17.73
N LYS A 82 0.68 14.75 -16.95
CA LYS A 82 2.07 14.44 -17.31
C LYS A 82 2.15 13.52 -18.53
N ALA A 83 1.31 12.49 -18.61
CA ALA A 83 1.29 11.56 -19.74
C ALA A 83 0.90 12.25 -21.05
N ALA A 84 -0.05 13.19 -21.00
CA ALA A 84 -0.46 14.00 -22.15
C ALA A 84 0.68 14.88 -22.70
N SER A 85 1.68 15.17 -21.87
CA SER A 85 2.88 15.93 -22.25
C SER A 85 4.00 15.03 -22.81
N MET A 86 3.83 13.70 -22.80
CA MET A 86 4.77 12.73 -23.35
C MET A 86 4.35 12.29 -24.76
N ASN A 87 5.33 12.04 -25.64
CA ASN A 87 5.08 11.53 -27.00
C ASN A 87 6.00 10.33 -27.30
N PRO A 88 5.46 9.10 -27.45
CA PRO A 88 4.03 8.75 -27.34
C PRO A 88 3.50 8.89 -25.90
N ASN A 89 2.18 9.03 -25.76
CA ASN A 89 1.53 9.04 -24.46
C ASN A 89 1.46 7.60 -23.91
N PRO A 90 2.19 7.27 -22.82
CA PRO A 90 2.33 5.90 -22.35
C PRO A 90 1.03 5.32 -21.77
N LEU A 91 -0.01 6.13 -21.58
CA LEU A 91 -1.33 5.68 -21.13
C LEU A 91 -2.26 5.27 -22.28
N LYS A 92 -1.84 5.42 -23.54
CA LYS A 92 -2.67 5.12 -24.72
C LYS A 92 -2.42 3.75 -25.34
N ASP A 93 -1.23 3.18 -25.15
CA ASP A 93 -0.85 1.88 -25.71
C ASP A 93 -0.53 0.88 -24.59
N PRO A 94 -1.18 -0.30 -24.52
CA PRO A 94 -0.83 -1.36 -23.59
C PRO A 94 0.64 -1.82 -23.67
N SER A 95 1.28 -1.68 -24.83
CA SER A 95 2.70 -1.99 -25.05
C SER A 95 3.62 -1.12 -24.18
N ASP A 96 3.16 0.09 -23.84
CA ASP A 96 3.88 1.07 -23.02
C ASP A 96 3.60 0.91 -21.52
N ARG A 97 3.03 -0.22 -21.08
CA ARG A 97 2.69 -0.49 -19.67
C ARG A 97 3.84 -0.18 -18.70
N GLN A 98 5.08 -0.53 -19.05
CA GLN A 98 6.23 -0.24 -18.19
C GLN A 98 6.49 1.27 -18.06
N ALA A 99 6.35 2.03 -19.15
CA ALA A 99 6.48 3.49 -19.13
C ALA A 99 5.34 4.13 -18.33
N ALA A 100 4.10 3.62 -18.46
CA ALA A 100 2.96 4.06 -17.65
C ALA A 100 3.20 3.82 -16.15
N VAL A 101 3.68 2.63 -15.78
CA VAL A 101 4.01 2.29 -14.38
C VAL A 101 5.11 3.20 -13.84
N LYS A 102 6.15 3.47 -14.63
CA LYS A 102 7.24 4.39 -14.26
C LYS A 102 6.70 5.80 -14.02
N LEU A 103 5.91 6.33 -14.95
CA LEU A 103 5.28 7.65 -14.82
C LEU A 103 4.40 7.74 -13.56
N PHE A 104 3.64 6.68 -13.29
CA PHE A 104 2.78 6.59 -12.13
C PHE A 104 3.59 6.65 -10.82
N ARG A 105 4.64 5.82 -10.70
CA ARG A 105 5.54 5.79 -9.53
C ARG A 105 6.26 7.12 -9.32
N GLU A 106 6.78 7.73 -10.38
CA GLU A 106 7.41 9.05 -10.31
C GLU A 106 6.43 10.14 -9.85
N THR A 107 5.16 10.02 -10.23
CA THR A 107 4.13 10.97 -9.81
C THR A 107 3.77 10.80 -8.34
N LEU A 108 3.60 9.57 -7.86
CA LEU A 108 3.42 9.29 -6.44
C LEU A 108 4.59 9.81 -5.61
N LEU A 109 5.83 9.56 -6.04
CA LEU A 109 7.02 10.10 -5.37
C LEU A 109 7.03 11.62 -5.35
N GLY A 110 6.69 12.27 -6.46
CA GLY A 110 6.61 13.72 -6.53
C GLY A 110 5.63 14.31 -5.53
N VAL A 111 4.42 13.74 -5.45
CA VAL A 111 3.39 14.15 -4.50
C VAL A 111 3.86 13.93 -3.05
N PHE A 112 4.32 12.71 -2.75
CA PHE A 112 4.77 12.33 -1.41
C PHE A 112 5.97 13.17 -0.95
N SER A 113 6.94 13.39 -1.83
CA SER A 113 8.11 14.22 -1.57
C SER A 113 7.75 15.67 -1.32
N THR A 114 6.79 16.22 -2.07
CA THR A 114 6.35 17.61 -1.91
C THR A 114 5.76 17.83 -0.52
N VAL A 115 4.87 16.94 -0.07
CA VAL A 115 4.27 17.03 1.27
C VAL A 115 5.36 16.86 2.34
N LEU A 116 6.17 15.81 2.28
CA LEU A 116 7.20 15.57 3.31
C LEU A 116 8.23 16.71 3.41
N LYS A 117 8.65 17.29 2.29
CA LYS A 117 9.57 18.44 2.28
C LYS A 117 8.96 19.69 2.89
N LYS A 118 7.66 19.92 2.69
CA LYS A 118 6.94 21.04 3.33
C LYS A 118 6.94 20.92 4.86
N HIS A 119 6.99 19.70 5.39
CA HIS A 119 7.08 19.40 6.82
C HIS A 119 8.51 19.18 7.34
N GLY A 120 9.52 19.58 6.57
CA GLY A 120 10.92 19.57 7.00
C GLY A 120 11.69 18.27 6.78
N ILE A 121 11.09 17.25 6.18
CA ILE A 121 11.80 16.03 5.77
C ILE A 121 12.43 16.28 4.40
N GLN A 122 13.73 16.57 4.35
CA GLN A 122 14.42 16.98 3.12
C GLN A 122 15.19 15.84 2.42
N ASP A 123 15.52 14.77 3.15
CA ASP A 123 16.30 13.66 2.59
C ASP A 123 15.48 12.90 1.54
N THR A 124 15.85 13.08 0.27
CA THR A 124 15.14 12.48 -0.86
C THR A 124 15.30 10.96 -0.89
N LYS A 125 16.41 10.41 -0.38
CA LYS A 125 16.58 8.95 -0.25
C LYS A 125 15.66 8.41 0.82
N GLN A 126 15.58 9.07 1.98
CA GLN A 126 14.65 8.69 3.04
C GLN A 126 13.19 8.72 2.54
N ILE A 127 12.80 9.79 1.84
CA ILE A 127 11.45 9.93 1.27
C ILE A 127 11.13 8.78 0.30
N GLN A 128 12.08 8.42 -0.58
CA GLN A 128 11.89 7.29 -1.50
C GLN A 128 11.63 6.00 -0.72
N VAL A 129 12.49 5.69 0.26
CA VAL A 129 12.38 4.46 1.04
C VAL A 129 11.08 4.44 1.86
N MET A 130 10.63 5.59 2.36
CA MET A 130 9.33 5.72 3.02
C MET A 130 8.15 5.42 2.09
N LEU A 131 8.19 5.90 0.84
CA LEU A 131 7.16 5.58 -0.14
C LEU A 131 7.18 4.09 -0.51
N ASP A 132 8.37 3.51 -0.68
CA ASP A 132 8.54 2.08 -0.96
C ASP A 132 8.00 1.22 0.18
N ASP A 133 8.20 1.64 1.44
CA ASP A 133 7.64 0.98 2.62
C ASP A 133 6.11 0.99 2.62
N ILE A 134 5.48 2.11 2.26
CA ILE A 134 4.01 2.19 2.10
C ILE A 134 3.55 1.22 0.99
N GLN A 135 4.22 1.22 -0.15
CA GLN A 135 3.86 0.32 -1.27
C GLN A 135 4.05 -1.15 -0.90
N GLN A 136 5.07 -1.48 -0.12
CA GLN A 136 5.30 -2.83 0.40
C GLN A 136 4.20 -3.25 1.37
N GLN A 137 3.82 -2.38 2.32
CA GLN A 137 2.70 -2.63 3.24
C GLN A 137 1.41 -2.88 2.46
N LYS A 138 1.13 -2.08 1.42
CA LYS A 138 -0.01 -2.28 0.51
C LYS A 138 0.03 -3.64 -0.17
N ALA A 139 1.17 -4.02 -0.76
CA ALA A 139 1.30 -5.29 -1.46
C ALA A 139 1.12 -6.49 -0.53
N GLN A 140 1.68 -6.42 0.69
CA GLN A 140 1.50 -7.45 1.71
C GLN A 140 0.05 -7.60 2.14
N LYS A 141 -0.65 -6.48 2.37
CA LYS A 141 -2.06 -6.48 2.73
C LYS A 141 -2.94 -6.98 1.59
N PHE A 142 -2.68 -6.56 0.36
CA PHE A 142 -3.39 -7.07 -0.82
C PHE A 142 -3.23 -8.59 -0.95
N ALA A 143 -2.01 -9.11 -0.85
CA ALA A 143 -1.75 -10.56 -0.90
C ALA A 143 -2.44 -11.31 0.25
N ALA A 144 -2.48 -10.74 1.46
CA ALA A 144 -3.19 -11.33 2.59
C ALA A 144 -4.71 -11.33 2.40
N CYS A 145 -5.28 -10.33 1.71
CA CYS A 145 -6.70 -10.28 1.41
C CYS A 145 -7.11 -11.30 0.35
N MET A 146 -6.31 -11.48 -0.71
CA MET A 146 -6.60 -12.49 -1.74
C MET A 146 -6.57 -13.92 -1.15
N LYS A 147 -5.59 -14.22 -0.28
CA LYS A 147 -5.54 -15.54 0.38
C LYS A 147 -6.74 -15.86 1.28
N LYS A 148 -7.45 -14.84 1.77
CA LYS A 148 -8.64 -15.02 2.62
C LYS A 148 -9.92 -15.15 1.83
N SER A 149 -9.98 -14.62 0.62
CA SER A 149 -11.12 -14.88 -0.28
C SER A 149 -11.10 -16.32 -0.77
N ASP A 150 -9.91 -16.85 -1.07
CA ASP A 150 -9.77 -18.21 -1.61
C ASP A 150 -10.09 -19.31 -0.57
N SER A 151 -10.05 -18.99 0.73
CA SER A 151 -10.30 -19.94 1.82
C SER A 151 -11.72 -19.90 2.39
N ASN A 152 -12.61 -19.10 1.79
CA ASN A 152 -14.03 -18.99 2.19
C ASN A 152 -14.97 -19.67 1.18
N ASP A 153 -14.43 -20.32 0.15
CA ASP A 153 -15.18 -21.10 -0.85
C ASP A 153 -15.06 -22.63 -0.60
N ASP A 154 -14.52 -23.05 0.56
CA ASP A 154 -14.35 -24.46 0.92
C ASP A 154 -15.43 -24.93 1.93
N ASP A 155 -16.71 -24.78 1.59
CA ASP A 155 -17.78 -25.59 2.18
C ASP A 155 -18.86 -25.81 1.10
N ASP A 156 -19.13 -27.08 0.83
CA ASP A 156 -20.17 -27.65 -0.05
C ASP A 156 -19.81 -27.77 -1.55
N ASP A 157 -19.15 -28.89 -1.90
CA ASP A 157 -19.77 -29.92 -2.76
C ASP A 157 -18.95 -31.21 -2.68
N ASP A 158 -19.46 -32.15 -1.87
CA ASP A 158 -19.33 -33.58 -2.12
C ASP A 158 -19.97 -33.84 -3.50
N ASP A 159 -19.20 -34.34 -4.47
CA ASP A 159 -19.69 -35.35 -5.40
C ASP A 159 -18.48 -36.06 -6.03
N ASP A 160 -18.43 -37.36 -5.74
CA ASP A 160 -17.72 -38.38 -6.48
C ASP A 160 -17.90 -38.20 -8.00
N ASP A 161 -16.84 -38.38 -8.78
CA ASP A 161 -16.83 -39.41 -9.81
C ASP A 161 -15.48 -39.48 -10.53
N ASP A 162 -15.07 -40.74 -10.71
CA ASP A 162 -13.98 -41.24 -11.50
C ASP A 162 -13.94 -40.62 -12.92
N ASP A 163 -12.74 -40.43 -13.48
CA ASP A 163 -12.34 -41.23 -14.65
C ASP A 163 -10.95 -40.82 -15.15
N ASP A 164 -10.22 -41.87 -15.49
CA ASP A 164 -8.98 -41.92 -16.25
C ASP A 164 -8.97 -40.98 -17.47
N ASP A 165 -7.79 -40.45 -17.82
CA ASP A 165 -7.20 -40.75 -19.15
C ASP A 165 -5.89 -39.99 -19.40
N ASP A 166 -4.90 -40.79 -19.77
CA ASP A 166 -3.86 -40.58 -20.78
C ASP A 166 -2.73 -39.56 -20.55
N ASP A 167 -1.67 -40.11 -19.93
CA ASP A 167 -0.28 -39.74 -20.14
C ASP A 167 0.11 -39.88 -21.63
N GLU A 168 0.04 -38.78 -22.40
CA GLU A 168 0.80 -38.67 -23.65
C GLU A 168 2.13 -37.94 -23.41
N ASP A 169 3.19 -38.74 -23.47
CA ASP A 169 4.60 -38.36 -23.56
C ASP A 169 4.84 -37.33 -24.69
N VAL A 170 5.27 -36.11 -24.33
CA VAL A 170 5.78 -35.12 -25.30
C VAL A 170 7.29 -35.01 -25.20
N ASP A 171 7.90 -35.51 -26.28
CA ASP A 171 9.30 -35.63 -26.66
C ASP A 171 10.12 -34.32 -26.63
N ASP A 172 11.39 -34.50 -26.27
CA ASP A 172 12.43 -33.52 -25.98
C ASP A 172 13.09 -33.03 -27.28
N GLY A 173 12.86 -31.75 -27.64
CA GLY A 173 13.27 -31.18 -28.93
C GLY A 173 14.25 -30.01 -28.84
N LYS A 174 15.39 -30.18 -28.16
CA LYS A 174 16.53 -29.25 -28.14
C LYS A 174 17.06 -28.92 -29.55
N LYS A 175 17.10 -27.64 -29.93
CA LYS A 175 18.07 -27.13 -30.93
C LYS A 175 18.70 -25.78 -30.53
N GLU A 176 20.01 -25.87 -30.36
CA GLU A 176 20.98 -24.78 -30.25
C GLU A 176 21.03 -23.94 -31.53
N GLY A 177 21.36 -22.66 -31.38
CA GLY A 177 21.54 -21.71 -32.46
C GLY A 177 22.41 -20.53 -32.04
N ASP A 178 23.68 -20.82 -31.79
CA ASP A 178 24.80 -19.90 -31.62
C ASP A 178 24.88 -18.85 -32.75
N LYS A 179 25.09 -17.55 -32.42
CA LYS A 179 26.08 -16.67 -33.10
C LYS A 179 26.09 -15.22 -32.58
N LYS A 180 27.22 -14.89 -31.94
CA LYS A 180 28.17 -13.84 -32.38
C LYS A 180 27.79 -12.35 -32.19
N VAL A 181 28.27 -11.81 -31.06
CA VAL A 181 28.78 -10.43 -30.81
C VAL A 181 29.88 -10.09 -31.86
N PRO A 182 30.31 -8.83 -32.16
CA PRO A 182 30.20 -7.60 -31.37
C PRO A 182 30.00 -6.28 -32.18
N SER A 183 29.85 -5.14 -31.50
CA SER A 183 30.87 -4.07 -31.53
C SER A 183 30.40 -2.79 -30.85
N SER A 184 31.30 -2.24 -30.01
CA SER A 184 31.19 -0.94 -29.36
C SER A 184 31.40 0.20 -30.34
N THR A 185 30.74 1.33 -30.13
CA THR A 185 31.27 2.64 -30.56
C THR A 185 30.99 3.66 -29.47
N LYS A 186 32.07 4.00 -28.75
CA LYS A 186 32.17 5.19 -27.91
C LYS A 186 32.19 6.41 -28.81
N ILE A 187 31.34 7.39 -28.55
CA ILE A 187 31.47 8.75 -29.09
C ILE A 187 31.81 9.67 -27.92
N VAL A 188 33.01 10.23 -27.98
CA VAL A 188 33.52 11.32 -27.14
C VAL A 188 32.95 12.66 -27.66
N PRO A 189 32.51 13.59 -26.81
CA PRO A 189 32.22 14.96 -27.24
C PRO A 189 33.49 15.81 -27.27
N ASP A 190 33.65 16.50 -28.40
CA ASP A 190 34.72 17.44 -28.75
C ASP A 190 34.61 18.75 -27.96
N VAL A 191 35.77 19.37 -27.76
CA VAL A 191 36.07 20.44 -26.81
C VAL A 191 36.29 21.75 -27.58
N ASN A 192 35.63 22.81 -27.14
CA ASN A 192 35.98 24.24 -27.33
C ASN A 192 35.99 24.83 -28.75
N LYS A 193 35.14 25.86 -28.93
CA LYS A 193 35.45 26.97 -29.85
C LYS A 193 34.94 28.31 -29.31
N LYS A 194 35.84 29.09 -28.71
CA LYS A 194 35.84 30.56 -28.71
C LYS A 194 37.26 31.06 -28.45
N PRO A 195 37.71 32.13 -29.14
CA PRO A 195 37.56 33.47 -28.58
C PRO A 195 36.69 34.41 -29.42
#